data_AF-A0A136KY48-F1
#
_entry.id   AF-A0A136KY48-F1
#
_cell.length_a   1.000
_cell.length_b   1.000
_cell.length_c   1.000
_cell.angle_alpha   90.00
_cell.angle_beta   90.00
_cell.angle_gamma   90.00
#
_symmetry.space_group_name_H-M   'P 1'
#
loop_
_entity.id
_entity.type
_entity.pdbx_description
1 polymer ?
#
loop_
_entity_poly.entity_id
_entity_poly.type
_entity_poly.pdbx_seq_one_letter_code
_entity_poly.pdbx_strand_id
1 'polypeptide(L)' 'MADMTAFFSIRKEVQDSGKDKRWGVLVEYAPTTQIFEHPQFEETERYISGEFG' A
#
# COMPACT_ATOMS: atom_id res chain seq x y z
N MET A 1 -9.70 -17.35 -5.71
CA MET A 1 -9.46 -15.97 -6.17
C MET A 1 -10.36 -15.06 -5.37
N ALA A 2 -9.84 -13.91 -4.93
CA ALA A 2 -10.68 -12.86 -4.32
C ALA A 2 -11.18 -11.94 -5.43
N ASP A 3 -12.43 -11.50 -5.37
CA ASP A 3 -13.00 -10.58 -6.37
C ASP A 3 -12.48 -9.15 -6.18
N MET A 4 -12.17 -8.77 -4.95
CA MET A 4 -11.66 -7.45 -4.58
C MET A 4 -10.39 -7.58 -3.73
N THR A 5 -9.51 -6.59 -3.88
CA THR A 5 -8.25 -6.52 -3.15
C THR A 5 -8.09 -5.12 -2.56
N ALA A 6 -7.63 -5.07 -1.30
CA ALA A 6 -7.27 -3.85 -0.60
C ALA A 6 -5.75 -3.80 -0.40
N PHE A 7 -5.12 -2.73 -0.87
CA PHE A 7 -3.70 -2.48 -0.67
C PHE A 7 -3.49 -1.51 0.50
N PHE A 8 -2.69 -1.92 1.49
CA PHE A 8 -2.37 -1.13 2.68
C PHE A 8 -0.88 -0.82 2.73
N SER A 9 -0.56 0.42 3.06
CA SER A 9 0.80 0.90 3.28
C SER A 9 1.02 1.28 4.73
N ILE A 10 2.20 1.00 5.27
CA ILE A 10 2.54 1.34 6.64
C ILE A 10 3.26 2.68 6.66
N ARG A 11 2.63 3.66 7.31
CA ARG A 11 3.28 4.94 7.59
C ARG A 11 3.87 4.90 8.99
N LYS A 12 5.02 5.53 9.16
CA LYS A 12 5.60 5.80 10.48
C LYS A 12 5.87 7.28 10.64
N GLU A 13 5.68 7.75 11.85
CA GLU A 13 6.12 9.07 12.31
C GLU A 13 7.02 8.86 13.52
N VAL A 14 8.25 9.38 13.43
CA VAL A 14 9.19 9.38 14.55
C VAL A 14 8.85 10.57 15.42
N GLN A 15 8.38 10.32 16.63
CA GLN A 15 8.17 11.40 17.61
C GLN A 15 9.48 11.65 18.36
N ASP A 16 9.76 12.91 18.66
CA ASP A 16 10.96 13.35 19.43
C ASP A 16 11.06 12.67 20.81
N SER A 17 9.97 12.09 21.31
CA SER A 17 9.91 11.31 22.56
C SER A 17 10.47 9.88 22.46
N GLY A 18 11.03 9.49 21.31
CA GLY A 18 11.60 8.15 21.08
C GLY A 18 10.56 7.05 20.84
N LYS A 19 9.27 7.42 20.67
CA LYS A 19 8.20 6.49 20.31
C LYS A 19 7.86 6.60 18.82
N ASP A 20 8.05 5.51 18.09
CA ASP A 20 7.57 5.35 16.72
C ASP A 20 6.05 5.21 16.70
N LYS A 21 5.33 6.13 16.05
CA LYS A 21 3.90 5.96 15.76
C LYS A 21 3.76 5.32 14.38
N ARG A 22 3.19 4.13 14.32
CA ARG A 22 2.93 3.41 13.06
C ARG A 22 1.43 3.23 12.85
N TRP A 23 0.96 3.43 11.63
CA TRP A 23 -0.42 3.13 11.25
C TRP A 23 -0.50 2.65 9.81
N GLY A 24 -1.48 1.78 9.55
CA GLY A 24 -1.83 1.36 8.21
C GLY A 24 -2.69 2.42 7.53
N VAL A 25 -2.40 2.70 6.26
CA VAL A 25 -3.22 3.54 5.39
C VAL A 25 -3.73 2.65 4.27
N LEU A 26 -5.05 2.66 4.06
CA LEU A 26 -5.65 2.07 2.86
C LEU A 26 -5.27 2.97 1.67
N VAL A 27 -4.47 2.42 0.76
CA VAL A 27 -3.98 3.13 -0.42
C VAL A 27 -4.94 2.95 -1.57
N GLU A 28 -5.35 1.70 -1.84
CA GLU A 28 -6.20 1.37 -2.96
C GLU A 28 -7.13 0.20 -2.61
N TYR A 29 -8.36 0.25 -3.11
CA TYR A 29 -9.34 -0.82 -3.01
C TYR A 29 -10.10 -0.95 -4.32
N ALA A 30 -9.91 -2.06 -5.03
CA ALA A 30 -10.47 -2.26 -6.37
C ALA A 30 -10.58 -3.77 -6.69
N PRO A 31 -11.17 -4.14 -7.85
CA PRO A 31 -11.12 -5.52 -8.33
C PRO A 31 -9.68 -6.03 -8.39
N THR A 32 -9.49 -7.30 -8.02
CA THR A 32 -8.15 -7.89 -7.95
C THR A 32 -7.39 -7.76 -9.27
N THR A 33 -8.06 -8.01 -10.41
CA THR A 33 -7.46 -7.83 -11.74
C THR A 33 -6.97 -6.41 -11.97
N GLN A 34 -7.76 -5.40 -11.58
CA GLN A 34 -7.38 -4.00 -11.72
C GLN A 34 -6.15 -3.66 -10.88
N ILE A 35 -6.07 -4.10 -9.62
CA ILE A 35 -4.93 -3.83 -8.74
C ILE A 35 -3.61 -4.34 -9.36
N PHE A 36 -3.61 -5.53 -9.95
CA PHE A 36 -2.39 -6.18 -10.47
C PHE A 36 -2.08 -5.86 -11.94
N GLU A 37 -3.06 -5.50 -12.76
CA GLU A 37 -2.87 -5.20 -14.18
C GLU A 37 -2.78 -3.69 -14.46
N HIS A 38 -3.61 -2.90 -13.76
CA HIS A 38 -3.78 -1.46 -13.99
C HIS A 38 -3.97 -0.68 -12.67
N PRO A 39 -2.98 -0.70 -11.76
CA PRO A 39 -3.05 0.03 -10.51
C PRO A 39 -3.29 1.52 -10.79
N GLN A 40 -4.18 2.14 -10.03
CA GLN A 40 -4.51 3.56 -10.21
C GLN A 40 -3.60 4.48 -9.38
N PHE A 41 -2.84 3.92 -8.45
CA PHE A 41 -1.95 4.65 -7.57
C PHE A 41 -0.50 4.20 -7.76
N GLU A 42 0.38 5.19 -7.94
CA GLU A 42 1.83 5.00 -8.14
C GLU A 42 2.49 4.22 -6.98
N GLU A 43 1.99 4.37 -5.76
CA GLU A 43 2.47 3.60 -4.60
C GLU A 43 2.13 2.10 -4.71
N THR A 44 0.92 1.78 -5.17
CA THR A 44 0.52 0.39 -5.48
C THR A 44 1.35 -0.15 -6.64
N GLU A 45 1.56 0.64 -7.69
CA GLU A 45 2.36 0.28 -8.86
C GLU A 45 3.81 -0.07 -8.47
N ARG A 46 4.49 0.81 -7.72
CA ARG A 46 5.86 0.56 -7.22
C ARG A 46 5.97 -0.68 -6.36
N TYR A 47 4.95 -0.95 -5.55
CA TYR A 47 4.94 -2.12 -4.68
C TYR A 47 4.80 -3.41 -5.51
N ILE A 48 3.91 -3.42 -6.50
CA ILE A 48 3.64 -4.59 -7.35
C ILE A 48 4.79 -4.82 -8.35
N SER A 49 5.39 -3.76 -8.88
CA SER A 49 6.52 -3.84 -9.82
C SER A 49 7.83 -4.26 -9.14
N GLY A 50 7.88 -4.28 -7.80
CA GLY A 50 9.04 -4.74 -7.05
C GLY A 50 10.18 -3.73 -7.01
N GLU A 51 9.91 -2.43 -7.16
CA GLU A 51 10.94 -1.37 -7.07
C GLU A 51 11.55 -1.21 -5.66
N PHE A 52 11.06 -1.99 -4.69
CA PHE A 52 11.69 -2.21 -3.39
C PHE A 52 12.40 -3.57 -3.37
N GLY A 53 13.52 -3.67 -4.11
CA GLY A 53 14.47 -4.79 -4.08
C GLY A 53 15.77 -4.40 -3.39
#